data_AF-A0A5C8J7I8-F1
#
_entry.id   AF-A0A5C8J7I8-F1
#
_cell.length_a   1.000
_cell.length_b   1.000
_cell.length_c   1.000
_cell.angle_alpha   90.00
_cell.angle_beta   90.00
_cell.angle_gamma   90.00
#
_symmetry.space_group_name_H-M   'P 1'
#
loop_
_entity.id
_entity.type
_entity.pdbx_description
1 polymer ?
#
loop_
_entity_poly.entity_id
_entity_poly.type
_entity_poly.pdbx_seq_one_letter_code
_entity_poly.pdbx_strand_id
1 'polypeptide(L)' 'MLRTHTCGELRLEVAGEEVVLTGWVQRLRDKGGMLWIDLRDRYGITQLSFEEGVTSPELFEQARSLGREFVIQA' A
#
# COMPACT_ATOMS: atom_id res chain seq x y z
N MET A 1 5.69 13.61 11.44
CA MET A 1 5.60 13.55 9.95
C MET A 1 4.81 12.28 9.61
N LEU A 2 3.86 12.33 8.67
CA LEU A 2 2.94 11.18 8.43
C LEU A 2 3.51 10.10 7.49
N ARG A 3 4.63 10.37 6.83
CA ARG A 3 5.30 9.46 5.88
C ARG A 3 6.82 9.65 5.97
N THR A 4 7.60 8.63 5.63
CA THR A 4 9.06 8.72 5.49
C THR A 4 9.48 9.02 4.05
N HIS A 5 8.71 8.54 3.07
CA HIS A 5 8.95 8.71 1.63
C HIS A 5 7.66 9.12 0.90
N THR A 6 7.79 9.62 -0.33
CA THR A 6 6.68 9.78 -1.27
C THR A 6 6.45 8.49 -2.06
N CYS A 7 5.26 8.35 -2.65
CA CYS A 7 4.94 7.19 -3.51
C CYS A 7 5.76 7.18 -4.83
N GLY A 8 6.52 8.24 -5.12
CA GLY A 8 7.43 8.32 -6.27
C GLY A 8 8.91 8.13 -5.93
N GLU A 9 9.27 8.01 -4.66
CA GLU A 9 10.66 8.04 -4.17
C GLU A 9 11.31 6.67 -4.01
N LEU A 10 10.54 5.59 -3.89
CA LEU A 10 11.10 4.26 -3.64
C LEU A 10 11.97 3.78 -4.82
N ARG A 11 13.18 3.30 -4.50
CA ARG A 11 14.17 2.77 -5.46
C ARG A 11 14.84 1.53 -4.90
N LEU A 12 15.66 0.86 -5.70
CA LEU A 12 16.32 -0.39 -5.30
C LEU A 12 17.35 -0.20 -4.17
N GLU A 13 17.87 1.01 -4.02
CA GLU A 13 18.85 1.35 -2.99
C GLU A 13 18.29 1.25 -1.57
N VAL A 14 16.97 1.39 -1.41
CA VAL A 14 16.26 1.29 -0.11
C VAL A 14 15.50 -0.03 0.04
N ALA A 15 15.86 -1.04 -0.77
CA ALA A 15 15.22 -2.36 -0.70
C ALA A 15 15.51 -3.03 0.66
N GLY A 16 14.44 -3.50 1.32
CA GLY A 16 14.52 -4.14 2.63
C GLY A 16 14.44 -3.17 3.82
N GLU A 17 14.37 -1.86 3.57
CA GLU A 17 14.13 -0.87 4.62
C GLU A 17 12.65 -0.77 4.98
N GLU A 18 12.37 -0.52 6.26
CA GLU A 18 11.02 -0.16 6.71
C GLU A 18 10.71 1.29 6.34
N VAL A 19 9.63 1.49 5.58
CA VAL A 19 9.18 2.80 5.13
C VAL A 19 7.72 3.02 5.50
N VAL A 20 7.30 4.28 5.58
CA VAL A 20 5.91 4.67 5.80
C VAL A 20 5.47 5.55 4.64
N LEU A 21 4.38 5.18 3.99
CA LEU A 21 3.73 5.94 2.93
C LEU A 21 2.37 6.47 3.38
N THR A 22 1.92 7.55 2.75
CA THR A 22 0.58 8.09 2.96
C THR A 22 0.05 8.63 1.65
N GLY A 23 -1.18 8.25 1.31
CA GLY A 23 -1.79 8.62 0.03
C GLY A 23 -3.24 8.17 -0.10
N TRP A 24 -3.73 8.24 -1.33
CA TRP A 24 -5.09 7.84 -1.70
C TRP A 24 -5.07 6.50 -2.42
N VAL A 25 -6.01 5.62 -2.08
CA VAL A 25 -6.24 4.36 -2.80
C VAL A 25 -6.71 4.67 -4.23
N GLN A 26 -5.83 4.53 -5.21
CA GLN A 26 -6.16 4.71 -6.63
C GLN A 26 -6.95 3.54 -7.19
N ARG A 27 -6.54 2.32 -6.83
CA ARG A 27 -7.14 1.08 -7.31
C ARG A 27 -6.85 -0.05 -6.34
N LEU A 28 -7.86 -0.87 -6.09
CA LEU A 28 -7.75 -2.14 -5.39
C LEU A 28 -7.92 -3.29 -6.41
N ARG A 29 -7.08 -4.31 -6.31
CA ARG A 29 -7.11 -5.52 -7.14
C ARG A 29 -7.14 -6.73 -6.21
N ASP A 30 -8.31 -7.33 -6.04
CA ASP A 30 -8.49 -8.55 -5.27
C ASP A 30 -8.52 -9.77 -6.22
N LYS A 31 -7.70 -10.78 -5.93
CA LYS A 31 -7.64 -12.07 -6.65
C LYS A 31 -7.82 -13.27 -5.71
N GLY A 32 -8.52 -13.08 -4.59
CA GLY A 32 -8.70 -14.11 -3.56
C GLY A 32 -7.56 -14.02 -2.54
N GLY A 33 -6.59 -14.92 -2.64
CA GLY A 33 -5.45 -15.00 -1.72
C GLY A 33 -4.38 -13.92 -1.94
N MET A 34 -4.53 -13.09 -2.97
CA MET A 34 -3.63 -11.97 -3.27
C MET A 34 -4.42 -10.68 -3.45
N LEU A 35 -3.97 -9.62 -2.79
CA LEU A 35 -4.57 -8.30 -2.83
C LEU A 35 -3.48 -7.26 -3.15
N TRP A 36 -3.75 -6.39 -4.11
CA TRP A 36 -2.89 -5.24 -4.42
C TRP A 36 -3.64 -3.93 -4.31
N ILE A 37 -2.94 -2.92 -3.80
CA ILE A 37 -3.43 -1.55 -3.71
C ILE A 37 -2.42 -0.64 -4.41
N ASP A 38 -2.90 0.11 -5.40
CA ASP A 38 -2.15 1.25 -5.93
C ASP A 38 -2.37 2.44 -4.99
N LEU A 39 -1.34 2.81 -4.24
CA LEU A 39 -1.35 3.99 -3.39
C LEU A 39 -0.78 5.18 -4.18
N ARG A 40 -1.60 6.22 -4.34
CA ARG A 40 -1.25 7.44 -5.08
C ARG A 40 -0.98 8.59 -4.13
N ASP A 41 0.09 9.32 -4.39
CA ASP A 41 0.25 10.68 -3.89
C ASP A 41 0.56 11.65 -5.04
N ARG A 42 0.99 12.87 -4.73
CA ARG A 42 1.34 13.88 -5.75
C ARG A 42 2.49 13.44 -6.66
N TYR A 43 3.38 12.56 -6.19
CA TYR A 43 4.67 12.26 -6.80
C TYR A 43 4.67 10.94 -7.58
N GLY A 44 3.66 10.10 -7.39
CA GLY A 44 3.53 8.86 -8.15
C GLY A 44 2.56 7.87 -7.54
N ILE A 45 2.72 6.62 -7.96
CA ILE A 45 1.97 5.47 -7.47
C ILE A 45 2.98 4.43 -6.96
N THR A 46 2.75 3.93 -5.75
CA THR A 46 3.43 2.75 -5.22
C THR A 46 2.43 1.62 -5.02
N GLN A 47 2.80 0.41 -5.40
CA GLN A 47 1.99 -0.78 -5.18
C GLN A 47 2.24 -1.34 -3.78
N LEU A 48 1.18 -1.54 -3.02
CA LEU A 48 1.16 -2.35 -1.80
C LEU A 48 0.66 -3.75 -2.14
N SER A 49 1.28 -4.79 -1.59
CA SER A 49 0.90 -6.19 -1.79
C SER A 49 0.60 -6.88 -0.47
N PHE A 50 -0.51 -7.60 -0.43
CA PHE A 50 -0.93 -8.40 0.71
C PHE A 50 -1.20 -9.83 0.22
N GLU A 51 -0.73 -10.81 0.98
CA GLU A 51 -0.80 -12.23 0.64
C GLU A 51 -1.34 -13.04 1.82
N GLU A 52 -2.32 -13.90 1.54
CA GLU A 52 -2.94 -14.78 2.53
C GLU A 52 -1.90 -15.77 3.09
N GLY A 53 -1.79 -15.85 4.42
CA GLY A 53 -0.78 -16.67 5.10
C GLY A 53 0.58 -15.98 5.32
N VAL A 54 0.83 -14.83 4.68
CA VAL A 54 2.02 -13.98 4.92
C VAL A 54 1.63 -12.73 5.71
N THR A 55 0.58 -12.03 5.28
CA THR A 55 0.00 -10.89 5.98
C THR A 55 -0.92 -11.38 7.11
N SER A 56 -0.98 -10.66 8.24
CA SER A 56 -1.94 -11.00 9.30
C SER A 56 -3.39 -10.96 8.77
N PRO A 57 -4.26 -11.91 9.19
CA PRO A 57 -5.65 -11.96 8.72
C PRO A 57 -6.42 -10.66 8.94
N GLU A 58 -6.18 -10.00 10.07
CA GLU A 58 -6.85 -8.75 10.42
C GLU A 58 -6.47 -7.61 9.47
N LEU A 59 -5.18 -7.49 9.13
CA LEU A 59 -4.70 -6.48 8.19
C LEU A 59 -5.17 -6.78 6.77
N PHE A 60 -5.21 -8.06 6.39
CA PHE A 60 -5.70 -8.48 5.08
C PHE A 60 -7.17 -8.08 4.87
N GLU A 61 -8.05 -8.38 5.83
CA GLU A 61 -9.47 -7.98 5.76
C GLU A 61 -9.65 -6.47 5.82
N GLN A 62 -8.85 -5.77 6.63
CA GLN A 62 -8.85 -4.31 6.66
C GLN A 62 -8.48 -3.74 5.29
N ALA A 63 -7.41 -4.24 4.66
CA ALA A 63 -6.98 -3.81 3.34
C ALA A 63 -8.04 -4.11 2.26
N ARG A 64 -8.72 -5.26 2.33
CA ARG A 64 -9.80 -5.65 1.42
C ARG A 64 -11.02 -4.73 1.53
N SER A 65 -11.27 -4.17 2.70
CA SER A 65 -12.38 -3.24 2.94
C SER A 65 -12.18 -1.83 2.34
N LEU A 66 -10.98 -1.51 1.88
CA LEU A 66 -10.63 -0.16 1.41
C LEU A 66 -11.36 0.21 0.10
N GLY A 67 -11.88 1.43 0.08
CA GLY A 67 -12.52 2.01 -1.11
C GLY A 67 -11.57 2.89 -1.92
N ARG A 68 -11.94 3.16 -3.18
CA ARG A 68 -11.25 4.16 -4.02
C ARG A 68 -11.29 5.53 -3.33
N GLU A 69 -10.18 6.24 -3.39
CA GLU A 69 -9.93 7.54 -2.74
C GLU A 69 -9.90 7.53 -1.20
N PHE A 70 -9.84 6.36 -0.55
CA PHE A 70 -9.55 6.32 0.88
C PHE A 70 -8.14 6.85 1.14
N VAL A 71 -8.01 7.71 2.15
CA VAL A 71 -6.71 8.18 2.65
C VAL A 71 -6.20 7.16 3.65
N ILE A 72 -5.04 6.58 3.37
CA ILE A 72 -4.43 5.57 4.24
C ILE A 72 -2.97 5.91 4.54
N GLN A 73 -2.50 5.41 5.68
CA GLN A 73 -1.08 5.27 5.99
C GLN A 73 -0.75 3.77 5.91
N ALA A 74 0.37 3.45 5.27
CA ALA A 74 0.84 2.08 5.07
C ALA A 74 2.34 2.00 5.32
#